data_AF-A0A494Y9G6-F1
#
_entry.id   AF-A0A494Y9G6-F1
#
_cell.length_a   1.000
_cell.length_b   1.000
_cell.length_c   1.000
_cell.angle_alpha   90.00
_cell.angle_beta   90.00
_cell.angle_gamma   90.00
#
_symmetry.space_group_name_H-M   'P 1'
#
loop_
_entity.id
_entity.type
_entity.pdbx_description
1 polymer ?
#
loop_
_entity_poly.entity_id
_entity_poly.type
_entity_poly.pdbx_seq_one_letter_code
_entity_poly.pdbx_strand_id
1 'polypeptide(L)'
;MIKNDIYAQATLTLNVSFRITARSKTHALEMAAFQVNKENILLDWIQLENIQGIKEILKVECIESILWTQVYSTEYSNQFKVAGSIRLMLRKDTNKGNLTKTAYRLPRSTIQEKPIWVLPTSYEPIFTQVLHQSLEWNSESRESKELIEA
;
A
#
# COMPACT_ATOMS: atom_id res chain seq x y z
N MET A 1 17.85 15.07 -26.51
CA MET A 1 18.64 14.43 -25.43
C MET A 1 17.70 13.49 -24.69
N ILE A 2 17.82 12.18 -24.90
CA ILE A 2 16.93 11.18 -24.30
C ILE A 2 17.28 11.11 -22.81
N LYS A 3 16.37 11.54 -21.94
CA LYS A 3 16.47 11.25 -20.50
C LYS A 3 16.12 9.77 -20.32
N ASN A 4 17.14 8.93 -20.19
CA ASN A 4 16.97 7.58 -19.69
C ASN A 4 16.68 7.67 -18.19
N ASP A 5 15.41 7.81 -17.82
CA ASP A 5 14.99 7.73 -16.42
C ASP A 5 15.14 6.27 -15.99
N ILE A 6 16.24 5.96 -15.31
CA ILE A 6 16.43 4.66 -14.66
C ILE A 6 15.59 4.67 -13.39
N TYR A 7 14.68 3.71 -13.27
CA TYR A 7 13.88 3.53 -12.07
C TYR A 7 13.92 2.06 -11.65
N ALA A 8 13.72 1.82 -10.36
CA ALA A 8 13.44 0.49 -9.86
C ALA A 8 11.97 0.34 -9.51
N GLN A 9 11.47 -0.86 -9.77
CA GLN A 9 10.14 -1.27 -9.35
C GLN A 9 10.25 -2.14 -8.12
N ALA A 10 9.24 -2.07 -7.27
CA ALA A 10 9.08 -2.98 -6.15
C ALA A 10 7.63 -3.35 -5.96
N THR A 11 7.40 -4.55 -5.44
CA THR A 11 6.10 -5.04 -5.01
C THR A 11 6.02 -4.93 -3.49
N LEU A 12 5.11 -4.09 -2.99
CA LEU A 12 4.79 -4.01 -1.57
C LEU A 12 3.53 -4.81 -1.28
N THR A 13 3.62 -5.83 -0.44
CA THR A 13 2.46 -6.58 0.06
C THR A 13 2.21 -6.22 1.51
N LEU A 14 0.98 -5.80 1.81
CA LEU A 14 0.53 -5.40 3.14
C LEU A 14 -0.63 -6.28 3.57
N ASN A 15 -0.46 -7.01 4.66
CA ASN A 15 -1.60 -7.63 5.35
C ASN A 15 -2.13 -6.63 6.35
N VAL A 16 -3.38 -6.21 6.17
CA VAL A 16 -3.99 -5.12 6.93
C VAL A 16 -5.28 -5.57 7.59
N SER A 17 -5.70 -4.82 8.59
CA SER A 17 -7.03 -4.97 9.17
C SER A 17 -7.59 -3.64 9.63
N PHE A 18 -8.90 -3.49 9.60
CA PHE A 18 -9.58 -2.33 10.13
C PHE A 18 -10.93 -2.73 10.72
N ARG A 19 -11.52 -1.83 11.52
CA ARG A 19 -12.83 -2.04 12.12
C ARG A 19 -13.90 -1.44 11.23
N ILE A 20 -15.02 -2.14 11.12
CA ILE A 20 -16.19 -1.68 10.36
C ILE A 20 -17.47 -1.98 11.15
N THR A 21 -18.43 -1.08 11.05
CA THR A 21 -19.76 -1.27 11.62
C THR A 21 -20.66 -1.91 10.57
N ALA A 22 -21.20 -3.10 10.86
CA ALA A 22 -22.08 -3.84 9.97
C ALA A 22 -23.09 -4.68 10.75
N ARG A 23 -24.12 -5.19 10.08
CA ARG A 23 -25.17 -6.02 10.72
C ARG A 23 -24.79 -7.49 10.88
N SER A 24 -23.79 -7.96 10.13
CA SER A 24 -23.33 -9.35 10.13
C SER A 24 -21.88 -9.42 9.61
N LYS A 25 -21.23 -10.58 9.78
CA LYS A 25 -19.89 -10.81 9.23
C LYS A 25 -19.85 -10.73 7.71
N THR A 26 -20.86 -11.28 7.04
CA THR A 26 -20.98 -11.22 5.57
C THR A 26 -21.11 -9.78 5.11
N HIS A 27 -21.99 -9.02 5.74
CA HIS A 27 -22.17 -7.60 5.42
C HIS A 27 -20.89 -6.79 5.69
N ALA A 28 -20.12 -7.15 6.73
CA ALA A 28 -18.81 -6.53 7.00
C ALA A 28 -17.79 -6.77 5.88
N LEU A 29 -17.74 -7.99 5.30
CA LEU A 29 -16.88 -8.27 4.14
C LEU A 29 -17.31 -7.49 2.90
N GLU A 30 -18.61 -7.49 2.61
CA GLU A 30 -19.17 -6.77 1.46
C GLU A 30 -18.89 -5.27 1.57
N MET A 31 -19.09 -4.69 2.75
CA MET A 31 -18.77 -3.28 3.00
C MET A 31 -17.27 -3.01 2.89
N ALA A 32 -16.39 -3.91 3.38
CA ALA A 32 -14.94 -3.74 3.21
C ALA A 32 -14.53 -3.78 1.73
N ALA A 33 -15.08 -4.72 0.96
CA ALA A 33 -14.86 -4.81 -0.48
C ALA A 33 -15.42 -3.59 -1.24
N PHE A 34 -16.52 -3.02 -0.78
CA PHE A 34 -17.09 -1.81 -1.36
C PHE A 34 -16.30 -0.55 -1.00
N GLN A 35 -15.91 -0.37 0.26
CA GLN A 35 -15.22 0.85 0.72
C GLN A 35 -13.74 0.85 0.33
N VAL A 36 -13.11 -0.32 0.33
CA VAL A 36 -11.68 -0.48 0.04
C VAL A 36 -11.50 -1.46 -1.10
N ASN A 37 -11.55 -0.91 -2.31
CA ASN A 37 -11.22 -1.57 -3.57
C ASN A 37 -10.27 -0.68 -4.38
N LYS A 38 -9.88 -1.17 -5.56
CA LYS A 38 -8.88 -0.51 -6.40
C LYS A 38 -9.39 0.82 -6.93
N GLU A 39 -10.69 0.92 -7.18
CA GLU A 39 -11.36 2.09 -7.74
C GLU A 39 -11.53 3.21 -6.71
N ASN A 40 -11.61 2.85 -5.42
CA ASN A 40 -11.86 3.80 -4.34
C ASN A 40 -10.59 4.25 -3.60
N ILE A 41 -9.45 3.57 -3.75
CA ILE A 41 -8.20 3.99 -3.11
C ILE A 41 -7.55 5.12 -3.92
N LEU A 42 -7.25 6.23 -3.25
CA LEU A 42 -6.65 7.43 -3.84
C LEU A 42 -5.18 7.56 -3.40
N LEU A 43 -4.34 6.62 -3.83
CA LEU A 43 -2.97 6.49 -3.36
C LEU A 43 -1.96 6.63 -4.51
N ASP A 44 -1.42 7.83 -4.68
CA ASP A 44 -0.38 8.12 -5.69
C ASP A 44 1.05 7.92 -5.16
N TRP A 45 1.23 8.10 -3.85
CA TRP A 45 2.53 8.10 -3.18
C TRP A 45 2.45 7.41 -1.83
N ILE A 46 3.53 6.73 -1.44
CA ILE A 46 3.64 6.07 -0.14
C ILE A 46 4.99 6.40 0.49
N GLN A 47 4.98 6.77 1.77
CA GLN A 47 6.20 6.98 2.54
C GLN A 47 6.58 5.69 3.26
N LEU A 48 7.78 5.18 3.00
CA LEU A 48 8.36 4.04 3.70
C LEU A 48 9.64 4.47 4.42
N GLU A 49 10.08 3.66 5.38
CA GLU A 49 11.24 3.88 6.23
C GLU A 49 12.13 2.65 6.20
N ASN A 50 13.45 2.83 6.06
CA ASN A 50 14.40 1.72 6.13
C ASN A 50 14.80 1.40 7.59
N ILE A 51 15.67 0.41 7.77
CA ILE A 51 16.15 0.01 9.11
C ILE A 51 16.96 1.10 9.84
N GLN A 52 17.50 2.08 9.11
CA GLN A 52 18.27 3.21 9.65
C GLN A 52 17.36 4.41 9.98
N GLY A 53 16.05 4.31 9.76
CA GLY A 53 15.11 5.41 9.96
C GLY A 53 15.02 6.39 8.77
N ILE A 54 15.68 6.09 7.65
CA ILE A 54 15.64 6.95 6.46
C ILE A 54 14.30 6.75 5.77
N LYS A 55 13.57 7.86 5.64
CA LYS A 55 12.27 7.92 4.98
C LYS A 55 12.45 8.18 3.48
N GLU A 56 11.68 7.46 2.69
CA GLU A 56 11.61 7.59 1.24
C GLU A 56 10.16 7.67 0.81
N ILE A 57 9.86 8.55 -0.14
CA ILE A 57 8.55 8.63 -0.77
C ILE A 57 8.65 7.92 -2.11
N LEU A 58 7.88 6.86 -2.27
CA LEU A 58 7.81 6.05 -3.48
C LEU A 58 6.51 6.32 -4.21
N LYS A 59 6.57 6.35 -5.53
CA LYS A 59 5.37 6.46 -6.37
C LYS A 59 4.64 5.13 -6.37
N VAL A 60 3.32 5.15 -6.23
CA VAL A 60 2.48 3.98 -6.48
C VAL A 60 2.11 3.99 -7.95
N GLU A 61 2.56 2.99 -8.70
CA GLU A 61 2.22 2.86 -10.12
C GLU A 61 0.82 2.26 -10.28
N CYS A 62 0.51 1.23 -9.51
CA CYS A 62 -0.82 0.62 -9.50
C CYS A 62 -1.07 -0.19 -8.22
N ILE A 63 -2.35 -0.49 -8.00
CA ILE A 63 -2.81 -1.44 -6.99
C ILE A 63 -3.04 -2.79 -7.69
N GLU A 64 -2.10 -3.73 -7.51
CA GLU A 64 -2.14 -5.03 -8.18
C GLU A 64 -3.30 -5.90 -7.68
N SER A 65 -3.57 -5.91 -6.38
CA SER A 65 -4.71 -6.64 -5.81
C SER A 65 -5.11 -6.15 -4.42
N ILE A 66 -6.39 -6.39 -4.10
CA ILE A 66 -6.95 -6.23 -2.75
C ILE A 66 -7.81 -7.46 -2.50
N LEU A 67 -7.61 -8.14 -1.38
CA LEU A 67 -8.36 -9.33 -1.02
C LEU A 67 -8.72 -9.34 0.46
N TRP A 68 -10.01 -9.25 0.77
CA TRP A 68 -10.55 -9.39 2.13
C TRP A 68 -10.87 -10.86 2.40
N THR A 69 -10.25 -11.44 3.44
CA THR A 69 -10.28 -12.89 3.67
C THR A 69 -10.90 -13.29 5.00
N GLN A 70 -10.86 -12.41 6.00
CA GLN A 70 -11.19 -12.78 7.37
C GLN A 70 -12.05 -11.72 8.04
N VAL A 71 -13.03 -12.16 8.84
CA VAL A 71 -13.83 -11.29 9.71
C VAL A 71 -13.93 -11.87 11.11
N TYR A 72 -13.61 -11.01 12.07
CA TYR A 72 -13.69 -11.31 13.49
C TYR A 72 -14.78 -10.44 14.12
N SER A 73 -15.57 -11.04 15.00
CA SER A 73 -16.42 -10.25 15.89
C SER A 73 -15.53 -9.49 16.88
N THR A 74 -15.95 -8.28 17.22
CA THR A 74 -15.34 -7.53 18.33
C THR A 74 -16.22 -7.65 19.58
N GLU A 75 -15.78 -7.08 20.70
CA GLU A 75 -16.57 -7.00 21.94
C GLU A 75 -17.78 -6.06 21.80
N TYR A 76 -17.82 -5.22 20.76
CA TYR A 76 -18.91 -4.28 20.51
C TYR A 76 -19.91 -4.86 19.51
N SER A 77 -21.20 -4.78 19.86
CA SER A 77 -22.28 -5.19 18.97
C SER A 77 -22.18 -4.49 17.62
N ASN A 78 -22.39 -5.24 16.54
CA ASN A 78 -22.35 -4.74 15.15
C ASN A 78 -21.00 -4.13 14.71
N GLN A 79 -19.92 -4.32 15.46
CA GLN A 79 -18.58 -3.96 15.04
C GLN A 79 -17.75 -5.21 14.76
N PHE A 80 -17.12 -5.22 13.60
CA PHE A 80 -16.31 -6.32 13.11
C PHE A 80 -14.91 -5.83 12.77
N LYS A 81 -13.92 -6.70 12.94
CA LYS A 81 -12.56 -6.49 12.42
C LYS A 81 -12.43 -7.29 11.13
N VAL A 82 -12.23 -6.61 10.02
CA VAL A 82 -11.98 -7.22 8.71
C VAL A 82 -10.48 -7.21 8.45
N ALA A 83 -9.95 -8.32 7.96
CA ALA A 83 -8.55 -8.45 7.58
C ALA A 83 -8.42 -8.96 6.13
N GLY A 84 -7.35 -8.52 5.49
CA GLY A 84 -7.07 -8.80 4.09
C GLY A 84 -5.66 -8.42 3.69
N SER A 85 -5.39 -8.51 2.39
CA SER A 85 -4.12 -8.11 1.79
C SER A 85 -4.32 -7.03 0.74
N ILE A 86 -3.37 -6.08 0.69
CA ILE A 86 -3.26 -5.07 -0.36
C ILE A 86 -1.86 -5.22 -0.98
N ARG A 87 -1.81 -5.33 -2.30
CA ARG A 87 -0.56 -5.47 -3.06
C ARG A 87 -0.40 -4.28 -4.00
N LEU A 88 0.72 -3.58 -3.87
CA LEU A 88 1.03 -2.34 -4.59
C LEU A 88 2.30 -2.53 -5.45
N MET A 89 2.26 -2.00 -6.66
CA MET A 89 3.46 -1.80 -7.47
C MET A 89 3.99 -0.39 -7.23
N LEU A 90 5.25 -0.31 -6.82
CA LEU A 90 5.92 0.93 -6.47
C LEU A 90 7.04 1.24 -7.44
N ARG A 91 7.26 2.53 -7.72
CA ARG A 91 8.39 3.05 -8.47
C ARG A 91 9.26 3.94 -7.59
N LYS A 92 10.57 3.66 -7.62
CA LYS A 92 11.62 4.49 -7.05
C LYS A 92 12.44 5.10 -8.18
N ASP A 93 12.36 6.41 -8.35
CA ASP A 93 13.21 7.13 -9.30
C ASP A 93 14.67 7.13 -8.81
N THR A 94 15.61 6.87 -9.71
CA THR A 94 17.04 6.81 -9.36
C THR A 94 17.77 7.99 -9.99
N ASN A 95 17.95 9.05 -9.20
CA ASN A 95 18.64 10.24 -9.70
C ASN A 95 20.17 10.04 -9.84
N LYS A 96 20.75 8.94 -9.32
CA LYS A 96 22.21 8.78 -9.20
C LYS A 96 22.73 7.35 -9.32
N GLY A 97 22.04 6.45 -10.01
CA GLY A 97 22.54 5.09 -10.32
C GLY A 97 22.82 4.16 -9.12
N ASN A 98 22.63 4.61 -7.88
CA ASN A 98 22.74 3.77 -6.69
C ASN A 98 21.36 3.32 -6.23
N LEU A 99 20.95 2.18 -6.76
CA LEU A 99 19.80 1.43 -6.29
C LEU A 99 20.19 0.64 -5.05
N THR A 100 20.19 1.30 -3.89
CA THR A 100 20.23 0.54 -2.64
C THR A 100 18.87 -0.12 -2.47
N LYS A 101 18.80 -1.41 -2.84
CA LYS A 101 17.69 -2.32 -2.58
C LYS A 101 17.63 -2.62 -1.07
N THR A 102 17.33 -1.60 -0.28
CA THR A 102 17.16 -1.73 1.17
C THR A 102 15.76 -2.27 1.45
N ALA A 103 15.61 -3.01 2.54
CA ALA A 103 14.29 -3.31 3.09
C ALA A 103 13.67 -1.99 3.60
N TYR A 104 12.53 -1.61 3.02
CA TYR A 104 11.71 -0.51 3.51
C TYR A 104 10.41 -1.05 4.09
N ARG A 105 9.87 -0.33 5.06
CA ARG A 105 8.66 -0.70 5.80
C ARG A 105 7.84 0.54 6.10
N LEU A 106 6.54 0.40 6.32
CA LEU A 106 5.71 1.50 6.80
C LEU A 106 6.25 2.03 8.14
N PRO A 107 6.29 3.37 8.34
CA PRO A 107 6.76 3.99 9.58
C PRO A 107 6.02 3.42 10.79
N ARG A 108 6.75 3.19 11.88
CA ARG A 108 6.13 2.72 13.13
C ARG A 108 5.22 3.80 13.70
N SER A 109 4.09 3.38 14.27
CA SER A 109 3.25 4.26 15.06
C SER A 109 3.95 4.60 16.38
N THR A 110 3.82 5.84 16.85
CA THR A 110 4.25 6.24 18.20
C THR A 110 3.26 5.82 19.27
N ILE A 111 2.05 5.42 18.88
CA ILE A 111 0.91 5.14 19.77
C ILE A 111 0.70 3.62 19.96
N GLN A 112 1.08 2.81 18.97
CA GLN A 112 0.89 1.36 19.01
C GLN A 112 2.12 0.63 18.48
N GLU A 113 2.33 -0.60 18.96
CA GLU A 113 3.42 -1.46 18.50
C GLU A 113 3.33 -1.77 17.00
N LYS A 114 2.10 -1.92 16.48
CA LYS A 114 1.86 -2.18 15.05
C LYS A 114 1.68 -0.86 14.30
N PRO A 115 2.29 -0.70 13.10
CA PRO A 115 2.07 0.47 12.26
C PRO A 115 0.58 0.67 11.95
N ILE A 116 0.14 1.92 12.01
CA ILE A 116 -1.16 2.34 11.49
C ILE A 116 -0.90 3.04 10.16
N TRP A 117 -1.55 2.54 9.12
CA TRP A 117 -1.52 3.15 7.81
C TRP A 117 -2.87 3.79 7.51
N VAL A 118 -2.83 5.10 7.26
CA VAL A 118 -4.00 5.85 6.82
C VAL A 118 -4.14 5.66 5.31
N LEU A 119 -5.12 4.87 4.92
CA LEU A 119 -5.40 4.58 3.52
C LEU A 119 -6.36 5.64 2.97
N PRO A 120 -5.92 6.52 2.05
CA PRO A 120 -6.80 7.49 1.43
C PRO A 120 -7.82 6.78 0.54
N THR A 121 -9.10 7.10 0.71
CA THR A 121 -10.17 6.63 -0.17
C THR A 121 -11.03 7.79 -0.69
N SER A 122 -11.84 7.53 -1.70
CA SER A 122 -12.79 8.48 -2.29
C SER A 122 -13.92 8.92 -1.34
N TYR A 123 -14.15 8.18 -0.25
CA TYR A 123 -15.15 8.52 0.76
C TYR A 123 -14.52 9.19 1.97
N GLU A 124 -13.82 8.40 2.79
CA GLU A 124 -13.12 8.85 3.99
C GLU A 124 -11.82 8.06 4.15
N PRO A 125 -10.75 8.66 4.70
CA PRO A 125 -9.53 7.91 4.99
C PRO A 125 -9.79 6.79 5.99
N ILE A 126 -9.29 5.59 5.69
CA ILE A 126 -9.46 4.42 6.55
C ILE A 126 -8.17 4.16 7.32
N PHE A 127 -8.29 4.10 8.65
CA PHE A 127 -7.19 3.74 9.53
C PHE A 127 -7.04 2.22 9.56
N THR A 128 -6.00 1.73 8.89
CA THR A 128 -5.69 0.30 8.83
C THR A 128 -4.52 -0.04 9.74
N GLN A 129 -4.65 -1.14 10.49
CA GLN A 129 -3.55 -1.72 11.24
C GLN A 129 -2.77 -2.67 10.32
N VAL A 130 -1.47 -2.43 10.17
CA VAL A 130 -0.58 -3.30 9.39
C VAL A 130 -0.19 -4.50 10.25
N LEU A 131 -0.65 -5.68 9.86
CA LEU A 131 -0.39 -6.94 10.55
C LEU A 131 0.95 -7.55 10.12
N HIS A 132 1.25 -7.46 8.83
CA HIS A 132 2.48 -7.93 8.22
C HIS A 132 2.75 -7.13 6.95
N GLN A 133 4.02 -7.06 6.55
CA GLN A 133 4.42 -6.42 5.30
C GLN A 133 5.66 -7.09 4.71
N SER A 134 5.75 -7.10 3.39
CA SER A 134 6.95 -7.47 2.64
C SER A 134 7.15 -6.53 1.45
N LEU A 135 8.41 -6.25 1.12
CA LEU A 135 8.80 -5.47 -0.04
C LEU A 135 9.79 -6.27 -0.87
N GLU A 136 9.47 -6.49 -2.13
CA GLU A 136 10.30 -7.24 -3.08
C GLU A 136 10.70 -6.32 -4.23
N TRP A 137 12.00 -6.12 -4.45
CA TRP A 137 12.49 -5.30 -5.55
C TRP A 137 12.51 -6.12 -6.85
N ASN A 138 11.79 -5.64 -7.85
CA ASN A 138 11.75 -6.21 -9.19
C ASN A 138 13.02 -5.80 -9.97
N SER A 139 13.30 -6.48 -11.08
CA SER A 139 14.38 -6.14 -12.01
C SER A 139 14.29 -4.67 -12.46
N GLU A 140 15.42 -4.03 -12.78
CA GLU A 140 15.43 -2.66 -13.29
C GLU A 140 14.70 -2.57 -14.64
N SER A 141 13.73 -1.66 -14.75
CA SER A 141 12.97 -1.41 -15.98
C SER A 141 13.47 -0.09 -16.59
N ARG A 142 13.67 -0.08 -17.91
CA ARG A 142 14.05 1.13 -18.68
C ARG A 142 12.85 1.58 -19.49
N GLU A 143 12.35 2.78 -19.24
CA GLU A 143 11.36 3.41 -20.12
C GLU A 143 12.10 4.10 -21.29
N SER A 144 11.99 3.55 -22.49
CA SER A 144 12.40 4.23 -23.72
C SER A 144 11.21 5.07 -24.21
N LYS A 145 11.30 6.40 -24.12
CA LYS A 145 10.32 7.28 -24.78
C LYS A 145 10.69 7.41 -26.26
N GLU A 146 9.97 6.73 -27.15
CA GLU A 146 9.97 7.07 -28.58
C GLU A 146 9.18 8.37 -28.77
N LEU A 147 9.89 9.42 -29.22
CA LEU A 147 9.28 10.64 -29.73
C LEU A 147 8.59 10.30 -31.05
N ILE A 148 7.26 10.25 -31.07
CA ILE A 148 6.50 10.41 -32.31
C ILE A 148 6.52 11.91 -32.61
N GLU A 149 7.51 12.35 -33.38
CA GLU A 149 7.45 13.65 -34.05
C GLU A 149 6.53 13.52 -35.28
N ALA A 150 5.58 14.44 -35.37
CA ALA A 150 4.66 14.63 -36.50
C ALA A 150 5.30 15.50 -37.59
#